data_AF-A0A7C7RGQ3-F1
#
_entry.id   AF-A0A7C7RGQ3-F1
#
_cell.length_a   1.000
_cell.length_b   1.000
_cell.length_c   1.000
_cell.angle_alpha   90.00
_cell.angle_beta   90.00
_cell.angle_gamma   90.00
#
_symmetry.space_group_name_H-M   'P 1'
#
loop_
_entity.id
_entity.type
_entity.pdbx_description
1 polymer ?
#
loop_
_entity_poly.entity_id
_entity_poly.type
_entity_poly.pdbx_seq_one_letter_code
_entity_poly.pdbx_strand_id
1 'polypeptide(L)'
;MSKGCWLVGLVAFLGLFSGIGSGVPAWAAASSVEVVKVEVSTADHSRFKDLDQEFASGPEVTKACLKCHNLAAPQIHDTVHWTWAGRKGDKKGEGKAKSLNNF
;
A
#
# COMPACT_ATOMS: atom_id res chain seq x y z
N MET A 1 24.27 30.47 1.68
CA MET A 1 24.76 29.75 2.87
C MET A 1 25.41 28.44 2.42
N SER A 2 26.64 28.22 2.91
CA SER A 2 27.66 27.33 2.36
C SER A 2 27.36 25.84 2.58
N LYS A 3 27.68 25.02 1.56
CA LYS A 3 27.64 23.56 1.57
C LYS A 3 28.87 23.04 2.33
N GLY A 4 28.64 22.28 3.39
CA GLY A 4 29.67 21.74 4.28
C GLY A 4 30.43 20.56 3.68
N CYS A 5 31.70 20.82 3.41
CA CYS A 5 32.77 19.89 3.13
C CYS A 5 33.06 18.99 4.35
N TRP A 6 32.78 17.69 4.26
CA TRP A 6 33.42 16.67 5.11
C TRP A 6 33.79 15.48 4.25
N LEU A 7 34.95 15.62 3.60
CA LEU A 7 35.69 14.52 3.02
C LEU A 7 36.88 14.22 3.95
N VAL A 8 37.26 12.94 3.99
CA VAL A 8 38.57 12.40 4.39
C VAL A 8 38.77 12.12 5.87
N GLY A 9 38.62 10.85 6.24
CA GLY A 9 39.01 10.34 7.54
C GLY A 9 38.87 8.83 7.66
N LEU A 10 39.51 8.03 6.78
CA LEU A 10 39.88 6.67 7.18
C LEU A 10 41.21 6.28 6.55
N VAL A 11 42.20 6.24 7.44
CA VAL A 11 43.61 5.98 7.20
C VAL A 11 43.81 4.50 6.86
N ALA A 12 44.75 4.27 5.96
CA ALA A 12 45.19 2.98 5.46
C ALA A 12 45.48 1.94 6.57
N PHE A 13 44.84 0.78 6.48
CA PHE A 13 45.38 -0.47 7.00
C PHE A 13 46.01 -1.24 5.85
N LEU A 14 47.34 -1.12 5.79
CA LEU A 14 48.22 -1.87 4.91
C LEU A 14 48.14 -3.37 5.22
N GLY A 15 48.30 -4.14 4.14
CA GLY A 15 47.93 -5.53 4.05
C GLY A 15 48.72 -6.49 4.93
N LEU A 16 48.04 -7.57 5.29
CA LEU A 16 48.64 -8.88 5.53
C LEU A 16 47.58 -9.99 5.41
N PHE A 17 46.96 -10.10 4.24
CA PHE A 17 46.20 -11.29 3.84
C PHE A 17 46.57 -11.67 2.41
N SER A 18 47.82 -12.11 2.23
CA SER A 18 48.15 -12.95 1.08
C SER A 18 47.61 -14.35 1.36
N GLY A 19 46.63 -14.76 0.57
CA GLY A 19 46.28 -16.17 0.39
C GLY A 19 45.02 -16.63 1.11
N ILE A 20 43.86 -16.40 0.49
CA ILE A 20 42.79 -17.39 0.31
C ILE A 20 42.17 -17.07 -1.06
N GLY A 21 42.05 -18.08 -1.91
CA GLY A 21 41.83 -17.95 -3.34
C GLY A 21 40.59 -17.16 -3.76
N SER A 22 40.73 -16.44 -4.87
CA SER A 22 39.68 -15.76 -5.62
C SER A 22 38.73 -16.76 -6.30
N GLY A 23 38.07 -17.61 -5.50
CA GLY A 23 36.88 -18.31 -5.95
C GLY A 23 35.68 -17.43 -5.67
N VAL A 24 35.37 -16.49 -6.55
CA VAL A 24 34.04 -15.85 -6.51
C VAL A 24 33.04 -16.99 -6.69
N PRO A 25 32.20 -17.31 -5.69
CA PRO A 25 31.26 -18.40 -5.84
C PRO A 25 30.38 -18.09 -7.04
N ALA A 26 30.13 -19.08 -7.90
CA ALA A 26 29.33 -18.94 -9.12
C ALA A 26 27.89 -18.42 -8.87
N TRP A 27 27.49 -18.34 -7.60
CA TRP A 27 26.23 -17.73 -7.14
C TRP A 27 26.28 -16.19 -7.00
N ALA A 28 27.45 -15.55 -7.09
CA ALA A 28 27.60 -14.10 -6.97
C ALA A 28 27.04 -13.29 -8.15
N ALA A 29 26.49 -13.95 -9.18
CA ALA A 29 25.67 -13.30 -10.19
C ALA A 29 24.28 -12.96 -9.60
N ALA A 30 24.22 -11.93 -8.76
CA ALA A 30 22.96 -11.33 -8.37
C ALA A 30 22.31 -10.72 -9.61
N SER A 31 21.37 -11.46 -10.21
CA SER A 31 20.46 -10.93 -11.21
C SER A 31 19.76 -9.70 -10.64
N SER A 32 19.95 -8.54 -11.27
CA SER A 32 19.17 -7.34 -10.98
C SER A 32 17.74 -7.56 -11.48
N VAL A 33 16.92 -8.21 -10.66
CA VAL A 33 15.49 -8.28 -10.87
C VAL A 33 14.97 -6.87 -10.61
N GLU A 34 14.66 -6.13 -11.67
CA GLU A 34 13.88 -4.91 -11.53
C GLU A 34 12.50 -5.28 -10.98
N VAL A 35 12.19 -4.77 -9.80
CA VAL A 35 10.86 -4.89 -9.21
C VAL A 35 9.94 -3.96 -10.00
N VAL A 36 9.20 -4.51 -10.95
CA VAL A 36 8.13 -3.78 -11.63
C VAL A 36 7.06 -3.47 -10.60
N LYS A 37 6.86 -2.18 -10.32
CA LYS A 37 5.77 -1.72 -9.47
C LYS A 37 4.45 -1.97 -10.20
N VAL A 38 3.68 -2.93 -9.70
CA VAL A 38 2.31 -3.15 -10.15
C VAL A 38 1.42 -2.16 -9.41
N GLU A 39 0.77 -1.27 -10.15
CA GLU A 39 -0.22 -0.38 -9.57
C GLU A 39 -1.46 -1.19 -9.14
N VAL A 40 -1.83 -1.05 -7.86
CA VAL A 40 -2.90 -1.85 -7.21
C VAL A 40 -4.30 -1.37 -7.63
N SER A 41 -4.38 -0.16 -8.18
CA SER A 41 -5.62 0.50 -8.58
C SER A 41 -5.60 0.79 -10.08
N THR A 42 -6.76 0.65 -10.72
CA THR A 42 -6.97 1.08 -12.10
C THR A 42 -7.06 2.60 -12.25
N ALA A 43 -7.09 3.34 -11.14
CA ALA A 43 -7.13 4.80 -11.09
C ALA A 43 -6.13 5.35 -10.06
N ASP A 44 -5.31 6.30 -10.49
CA ASP A 44 -4.43 7.08 -9.63
C ASP A 44 -5.17 8.34 -9.15
N HIS A 45 -5.72 8.25 -7.94
CA HIS A 45 -6.55 9.31 -7.36
C HIS A 45 -5.78 10.60 -7.05
N SER A 46 -4.44 10.56 -6.98
CA SER A 46 -3.60 11.75 -6.79
C SER A 46 -3.65 12.71 -7.98
N ARG A 47 -4.14 12.25 -9.13
CA ARG A 47 -4.24 13.02 -10.37
C ARG A 47 -5.58 13.72 -10.54
N PHE A 48 -6.52 13.53 -9.62
CA PHE A 48 -7.85 14.11 -9.69
C PHE A 48 -7.93 15.40 -8.87
N LYS A 49 -8.02 16.54 -9.56
CA LYS A 49 -8.16 17.86 -8.91
C LYS A 49 -9.36 17.96 -7.97
N ASP A 50 -10.43 17.22 -8.26
CA ASP A 50 -11.61 17.15 -7.40
C ASP A 50 -11.32 16.54 -6.02
N LEU A 51 -10.22 15.78 -5.87
CA LEU A 51 -9.76 15.20 -4.62
C LEU A 51 -8.59 15.99 -4.00
N ASP A 52 -8.05 16.98 -4.71
CA ASP A 52 -6.95 17.84 -4.27
C ASP A 52 -7.48 19.03 -3.45
N GLN A 53 -8.10 18.71 -2.32
CA GLN A 53 -8.65 19.68 -1.38
C GLN A 53 -8.69 19.10 0.02
N GLU A 54 -8.77 19.96 1.03
CA GLU A 54 -9.04 19.53 2.40
C GLU A 54 -10.52 19.12 2.53
N PHE A 55 -10.77 17.99 3.19
CA PHE A 55 -12.10 17.54 3.55
C PHE A 55 -12.25 17.61 5.07
N ALA A 56 -13.32 18.24 5.55
CA ALA A 56 -13.60 18.37 6.97
C ALA A 56 -14.28 17.10 7.54
N SER A 57 -14.85 16.25 6.67
CA SER A 57 -15.53 15.03 7.11
C SER A 57 -15.53 13.91 6.05
N GLY A 58 -15.74 12.67 6.50
CA GLY A 58 -15.89 11.51 5.63
C GLY A 58 -17.01 11.65 4.57
N PRO A 59 -18.22 12.14 4.92
CA PRO A 59 -19.28 12.38 3.94
C PRO A 59 -18.90 13.34 2.80
N GLU A 60 -18.05 14.34 3.06
CA GLU A 60 -17.56 15.23 2.01
C GLU A 60 -16.65 14.50 1.02
N VAL A 61 -15.78 13.61 1.49
CA VAL A 61 -14.97 12.73 0.64
C VAL A 61 -15.90 11.84 -0.21
N THR A 62 -16.89 11.19 0.42
CA THR A 62 -17.86 10.34 -0.29
C THR A 62 -18.60 11.12 -1.39
N LYS A 63 -18.99 12.36 -1.12
CA LYS A 63 -19.64 13.21 -2.12
C LYS A 63 -18.73 13.47 -3.32
N ALA A 64 -17.43 13.65 -3.12
CA ALA A 64 -16.46 13.76 -4.21
C ALA A 64 -16.32 12.45 -5.00
N CYS A 65 -16.22 11.29 -4.33
CA CYS A 65 -16.15 9.98 -4.98
C CYS A 65 -17.37 9.70 -5.88
N LEU A 66 -18.57 10.07 -5.42
CA LEU A 66 -19.83 9.83 -6.13
C LEU A 66 -19.99 10.68 -7.40
N LYS A 67 -19.16 11.70 -7.63
CA LYS A 67 -19.14 12.44 -8.91
C LYS A 67 -18.77 11.54 -10.09
N CYS A 68 -17.89 10.56 -9.86
CA CYS A 68 -17.48 9.58 -10.88
C CYS A 68 -18.10 8.20 -10.61
N HIS A 69 -18.24 7.81 -9.35
CA HIS A 69 -18.82 6.53 -8.92
C HIS A 69 -20.31 6.65 -8.53
N ASN A 70 -21.11 7.24 -9.39
CA ASN A 70 -22.50 7.61 -9.09
C ASN A 70 -23.45 6.44 -8.74
N LEU A 71 -23.10 5.20 -9.11
CA LEU A 71 -23.85 3.98 -8.76
C LEU A 71 -23.19 3.17 -7.62
N ALA A 72 -22.02 3.56 -7.13
CA ALA A 72 -21.31 2.76 -6.13
C ALA A 72 -22.02 2.75 -4.78
N ALA A 73 -22.64 3.86 -4.36
CA ALA A 73 -23.40 3.91 -3.12
C ALA A 73 -24.53 2.86 -3.09
N PRO A 74 -25.49 2.84 -4.04
CA PRO A 74 -26.54 1.81 -4.03
C PRO A 74 -25.97 0.40 -4.16
N GLN A 75 -24.92 0.19 -4.97
CA GLN A 75 -24.27 -1.12 -5.11
C GLN A 75 -23.69 -1.63 -3.79
N ILE A 76 -22.97 -0.78 -3.04
CA ILE A 76 -22.39 -1.14 -1.74
C ILE A 76 -23.48 -1.35 -0.68
N HIS A 77 -24.53 -0.53 -0.70
CA HIS A 77 -25.62 -0.63 0.25
C HIS A 77 -26.37 -1.97 0.19
N ASP A 78 -26.33 -2.65 -0.95
CA ASP A 78 -26.92 -3.98 -1.14
C ASP A 78 -26.01 -5.13 -0.65
N THR A 79 -24.80 -4.84 -0.15
CA THR A 79 -23.82 -5.86 0.26
C THR A 79 -23.82 -6.14 1.77
N VAL A 80 -23.18 -7.25 2.15
CA VAL A 80 -22.93 -7.61 3.56
C VAL A 80 -22.02 -6.61 4.28
N HIS A 81 -21.16 -5.86 3.55
CA HIS A 81 -20.27 -4.88 4.15
C HIS A 81 -21.00 -3.62 4.64
N TRP A 82 -22.17 -3.32 4.06
CA TRP A 82 -23.03 -2.23 4.48
C TRP A 82 -24.12 -2.70 5.45
N THR A 83 -24.88 -3.71 5.05
CA THR A 83 -26.03 -4.18 5.84
C THR A 83 -25.63 -4.95 7.09
N TRP A 84 -24.41 -5.53 7.08
CA TRP A 84 -23.94 -6.48 8.09
C TRP A 84 -24.89 -7.66 8.33
N ALA A 85 -25.77 -7.93 7.36
CA ALA A 85 -26.63 -9.10 7.35
C ALA A 85 -25.85 -10.33 6.87
N GLY A 86 -26.33 -11.53 7.23
CA GLY A 86 -25.88 -12.78 6.66
C GLY A 86 -26.03 -12.81 5.14
N ARG A 87 -25.30 -13.70 4.48
CA ARG A 87 -25.37 -13.90 3.03
C ARG A 87 -26.72 -14.47 2.62
N LYS A 88 -27.09 -14.29 1.34
CA LYS A 88 -28.28 -14.95 0.79
C LYS A 88 -28.10 -16.47 0.87
N GLY A 89 -28.96 -17.13 1.64
CA GLY A 89 -28.89 -18.57 1.93
C GLY A 89 -28.65 -18.89 3.40
N ASP A 90 -28.20 -17.91 4.18
CA ASP A 90 -28.01 -18.02 5.63
C ASP A 90 -29.38 -18.05 6.35
N LYS A 91 -29.41 -18.53 7.60
CA LYS A 91 -30.67 -18.56 8.35
C LYS A 91 -31.12 -17.12 8.62
N LYS A 92 -32.44 -16.90 8.58
CA LYS A 92 -33.02 -15.58 8.89
C LYS A 92 -32.52 -15.10 10.26
N GLY A 93 -31.87 -13.94 10.28
CA GLY A 93 -31.37 -13.32 11.51
C GLY A 93 -29.85 -13.43 11.73
N GLU A 94 -29.12 -14.14 10.88
CA GLU A 94 -27.66 -14.20 10.93
C GLU A 94 -27.01 -12.91 10.37
N GLY A 95 -25.76 -12.64 10.76
CA GLY A 95 -24.99 -11.44 10.38
C GLY A 95 -24.42 -10.66 11.57
N LYS A 96 -23.37 -9.85 11.34
CA LYS A 96 -22.72 -9.06 12.40
C LYS A 96 -23.68 -8.09 13.08
N ALA A 97 -24.65 -7.53 12.36
CA ALA A 97 -25.65 -6.61 12.90
C ALA A 97 -26.48 -7.22 14.06
N LYS A 98 -26.56 -8.56 14.14
CA LYS A 98 -27.37 -9.30 15.11
C LYS A 98 -26.56 -10.41 15.82
N SER A 99 -25.24 -10.32 15.76
CA SER A 99 -24.35 -11.32 16.35
C SER A 99 -24.19 -11.08 17.85
N LEU A 100 -24.40 -12.14 18.64
CA LEU A 100 -23.90 -12.25 20.01
C LEU A 100 -22.69 -13.18 19.96
N ASN A 101 -21.56 -12.72 20.48
CA ASN A 101 -20.35 -13.52 20.60
C ASN A 101 -19.70 -13.27 21.98
N ASN A 102 -18.59 -13.93 22.27
CA ASN A 102 -17.86 -13.86 23.53
C ASN A 102 -16.49 -13.15 23.38
N PHE A 103 -16.38 -12.20 22.45
CA PHE A 103 -15.21 -11.35 22.21
C PHE A 103 -15.50 -9.87 22.47
#